data_AF-A0A8J6XCV9-F1
#
_entry.id   AF-A0A8J6XCV9-F1
#
_cell.length_a   1.000
_cell.length_b   1.000
_cell.length_c   1.000
_cell.angle_alpha   90.00
_cell.angle_beta   90.00
_cell.angle_gamma   90.00
#
_symmetry.space_group_name_H-M   'P 1'
#
loop_
_entity.id
_entity.type
_entity.pdbx_description
1 polymer ?
#
loop_
_entity_poly.entity_id
_entity_poly.type
_entity_poly.pdbx_seq_one_letter_code
_entity_poly.pdbx_strand_id
1 'polypeptide(L)'
;MANEVQKPEYIDTPPNEAIAALDGTQIGSQPLLPPASQTNNQWQEVGDKISIFFNQLPEYLGGFFNQYRKPIINLGLIFAAIIAVRLLLAVLDAINDVPLLYSFFELVGIGYATWFVFRYLLKTSTRQELAEKISLIRKDILGREDS
;
A
#
# COMPACT_ATOMS: atom_id res chain seq x y z
N MET A 1 57.54 -23.97 -32.65
CA MET A 1 58.23 -23.13 -31.66
C MET A 1 58.24 -21.70 -32.18
N ALA A 2 57.78 -20.78 -31.34
CA ALA A 2 57.94 -19.32 -31.35
C ALA A 2 57.37 -18.46 -32.52
N ASN A 3 56.57 -17.48 -32.07
CA ASN A 3 56.02 -16.34 -32.79
C ASN A 3 57.08 -15.30 -33.13
N GLU A 4 56.88 -14.56 -34.23
CA GLU A 4 57.30 -13.15 -34.33
C GLU A 4 56.12 -12.31 -34.81
N VAL A 5 55.71 -11.37 -33.97
CA VAL A 5 54.57 -10.47 -34.17
C VAL A 5 55.02 -9.30 -35.03
N GLN A 6 54.31 -9.08 -36.13
CA GLN A 6 54.49 -7.95 -37.05
C GLN A 6 53.85 -6.69 -36.44
N LYS A 7 54.61 -5.60 -36.30
CA LYS A 7 54.10 -4.27 -35.91
C LYS A 7 54.00 -3.41 -37.17
N PRO A 8 52.82 -2.86 -37.54
CA PRO A 8 52.75 -1.90 -38.62
C PRO A 8 53.19 -0.52 -38.15
N GLU A 9 54.08 0.10 -38.92
CA GLU A 9 54.57 1.46 -38.80
C GLU A 9 53.50 2.43 -39.34
N TYR A 10 53.10 3.41 -38.53
CA TYR A 10 52.04 4.38 -38.87
C TYR A 10 52.68 5.59 -39.57
N ILE A 11 52.30 5.83 -40.82
CA ILE A 11 52.63 7.05 -41.56
C ILE A 11 51.29 7.71 -41.92
N ASP A 12 51.03 8.92 -41.43
CA ASP A 12 50.08 9.80 -42.12
C ASP A 12 50.27 11.30 -41.86
N THR A 13 50.01 12.08 -42.92
CA THR A 13 50.28 13.52 -43.13
C THR A 13 48.99 14.36 -42.85
N PRO A 14 48.97 15.69 -43.07
CA PRO A 14 48.94 16.83 -42.12
C PRO A 14 47.54 17.37 -41.68
N PRO A 15 47.46 18.34 -40.75
CA PRO A 15 46.22 18.75 -40.06
C PRO A 15 45.26 19.74 -40.76
N ASN A 16 45.50 20.17 -42.01
CA ASN A 16 44.94 21.46 -42.47
C ASN A 16 43.83 21.44 -43.54
N GLU A 17 43.27 20.29 -43.94
CA GLU A 17 42.25 20.26 -45.02
C GLU A 17 40.81 19.99 -44.57
N ALA A 18 40.54 19.74 -43.29
CA ALA A 18 39.19 19.30 -42.86
C ALA A 18 38.20 20.40 -42.43
N ILE A 19 38.53 21.70 -42.53
CA ILE A 19 37.68 22.80 -42.02
C ILE A 19 36.92 23.62 -43.08
N ALA A 20 36.89 23.18 -44.35
CA ALA A 20 36.25 23.92 -45.44
C ALA A 20 35.01 23.23 -46.04
N ALA A 21 34.05 22.84 -45.20
CA ALA A 21 32.62 22.63 -45.52
C ALA A 21 32.00 22.21 -44.19
N LEU A 22 31.10 22.97 -43.57
CA LEU A 22 29.69 22.94 -43.89
C LEU A 22 29.05 24.28 -43.53
N ASP A 23 28.47 24.86 -44.56
CA ASP A 23 27.61 26.05 -44.62
C ASP A 23 26.35 25.89 -43.77
N GLY A 24 25.93 26.98 -43.14
CA GLY A 24 24.82 27.00 -42.20
C GLY A 24 23.48 27.02 -42.92
N THR A 25 22.61 26.05 -42.67
CA THR A 25 21.17 26.22 -42.87
C THR A 25 20.39 25.37 -41.87
N GLN A 26 19.90 26.06 -40.83
CA GLN A 26 18.66 25.86 -40.08
C GLN A 26 18.13 24.43 -39.90
N ILE A 27 18.38 23.85 -38.72
CA ILE A 27 17.51 22.82 -38.13
C ILE A 27 17.14 23.28 -36.72
N GLY A 28 15.85 23.61 -36.55
CA GLY A 28 15.14 23.55 -35.28
C GLY A 28 15.58 24.51 -34.18
N SER A 29 14.76 25.52 -33.92
CA SER A 29 14.72 26.22 -32.63
C SER A 29 14.27 25.25 -31.52
N GLN A 30 15.15 24.32 -31.15
CA GLN A 30 15.16 23.77 -29.81
C GLN A 30 15.77 24.86 -28.92
N PRO A 31 15.21 25.12 -27.72
CA PRO A 31 15.89 25.96 -26.75
C PRO A 31 17.25 25.32 -26.47
N LEU A 32 18.33 25.92 -26.99
CA LEU A 32 19.68 25.57 -26.57
C LEU A 32 19.70 25.70 -25.05
N LEU A 33 20.08 24.60 -24.40
CA LEU A 33 20.11 24.48 -22.95
C LEU A 33 20.78 25.73 -22.35
N PRO A 34 20.18 26.34 -21.31
CA PRO A 34 20.78 27.51 -20.68
C PRO A 34 22.21 27.16 -20.22
N PRO A 35 23.17 28.10 -20.34
CA PRO A 35 24.56 27.85 -19.99
C PRO A 35 24.68 27.35 -18.54
N ALA A 36 25.47 26.28 -18.35
CA ALA A 36 25.64 25.53 -17.11
C ALA A 36 26.16 26.35 -15.90
N SER A 37 26.48 27.63 -16.08
CA SER A 37 26.86 28.56 -15.01
C SER A 37 25.69 29.05 -14.16
N GLN A 38 24.43 28.75 -14.52
CA GLN A 38 23.24 29.10 -13.73
C GLN A 38 22.71 27.96 -12.84
N THR A 39 23.42 26.82 -12.75
CA THR A 39 22.92 25.64 -12.02
C THR A 39 22.71 25.92 -10.53
N ASN A 40 23.52 26.78 -9.91
CA ASN A 40 23.38 27.12 -8.48
C ASN A 40 22.06 27.84 -8.19
N ASN A 41 21.59 28.68 -9.10
CA ASN A 41 20.35 29.44 -8.94
C ASN A 41 19.12 28.56 -9.23
N GLN A 42 19.22 27.58 -10.12
CA GLN A 42 18.13 26.65 -10.45
C GLN A 42 17.85 25.62 -9.32
N TRP A 43 18.88 25.12 -8.64
CA TRP A 43 18.70 24.21 -7.49
C TRP A 43 18.07 24.90 -6.28
N GLN A 44 18.37 26.19 -6.10
CA GLN A 44 17.68 27.03 -5.11
C GLN A 44 16.22 27.25 -5.50
N GLU A 45 15.94 27.51 -6.79
CA GLU A 45 14.59 27.67 -7.29
C GLU A 45 13.75 26.38 -7.15
N VAL A 46 14.35 25.20 -7.41
CA VAL A 46 13.71 23.90 -7.19
C VAL A 46 13.46 23.65 -5.70
N GLY A 47 14.44 23.96 -4.84
CA GLY A 47 14.28 23.88 -3.38
C GLY A 47 13.17 24.78 -2.85
N ASP A 48 13.10 26.02 -3.35
CA ASP A 48 12.07 26.99 -2.99
C ASP A 48 10.68 26.53 -3.46
N LYS A 49 10.56 26.00 -4.69
CA LYS A 49 9.30 25.44 -5.20
C LYS A 49 8.85 24.21 -4.41
N ILE A 50 9.78 23.33 -4.03
CA ILE A 50 9.48 22.17 -3.19
C ILE A 50 9.02 22.63 -1.81
N SER A 51 9.70 23.61 -1.21
CA SER A 51 9.30 24.19 0.08
C SER A 51 7.88 24.78 0.03
N ILE A 52 7.54 25.52 -1.02
CA ILE A 52 6.20 26.08 -1.24
C ILE A 52 5.15 24.98 -1.37
N PHE A 53 5.44 23.94 -2.16
CA PHE A 53 4.53 22.80 -2.32
C PHE A 53 4.35 22.03 -1.00
N PHE A 54 5.43 21.77 -0.26
CA PHE A 54 5.39 21.07 1.03
C PHE A 54 4.67 21.87 2.11
N ASN A 55 4.81 23.20 2.14
CA ASN A 55 4.06 24.06 3.06
C ASN A 55 2.56 24.04 2.76
N GLN A 56 2.17 23.75 1.51
CA GLN A 56 0.78 23.64 1.09
C GLN A 56 0.25 22.20 1.09
N LEU A 57 1.12 21.18 1.15
CA LEU A 57 0.73 19.77 1.28
C LEU A 57 -0.30 19.50 2.38
N PRO A 58 -0.13 19.98 3.63
CA PRO A 58 -1.12 19.73 4.66
C PRO A 58 -2.50 20.29 4.30
N GLU A 59 -2.56 21.44 3.63
CA GLU A 59 -3.80 22.07 3.18
C GLU A 59 -4.45 21.27 2.03
N TYR A 60 -3.67 20.85 1.02
CA TYR A 60 -4.19 20.03 -0.09
C TYR A 60 -4.63 18.64 0.36
N LEU A 61 -3.86 17.98 1.23
CA LEU A 61 -4.20 16.68 1.79
C LEU A 61 -5.42 16.78 2.73
N GLY A 62 -5.51 17.85 3.52
CA GLY A 62 -6.66 18.13 4.38
C GLY A 62 -7.93 18.38 3.59
N GLY A 63 -7.87 19.25 2.57
CA GLY A 63 -8.99 19.55 1.68
C GLY A 63 -9.45 18.32 0.89
N PHE A 64 -8.53 17.57 0.32
CA PHE A 64 -8.82 16.31 -0.37
C PHE A 64 -9.42 15.27 0.58
N PHE A 65 -8.81 15.00 1.73
CA PHE A 65 -9.32 13.99 2.65
C PHE A 65 -10.70 14.34 3.17
N ASN A 66 -10.96 15.62 3.47
CA ASN A 66 -12.29 16.06 3.88
C ASN A 66 -13.31 15.95 2.74
N GLN A 67 -12.95 16.37 1.52
CA GLN A 67 -13.81 16.28 0.33
C GLN A 67 -14.16 14.82 -0.02
N TYR A 68 -13.20 13.91 0.12
CA TYR A 68 -13.35 12.50 -0.23
C TYR A 68 -13.55 11.60 1.00
N ARG A 69 -13.82 12.15 2.18
CA ARG A 69 -13.94 11.38 3.43
C ARG A 69 -14.94 10.24 3.30
N LYS A 70 -16.14 10.54 2.79
CA LYS A 70 -17.22 9.55 2.59
C LYS A 70 -16.81 8.42 1.64
N PRO A 71 -16.37 8.69 0.39
CA PRO A 71 -15.95 7.62 -0.52
C PRO A 71 -14.67 6.90 -0.08
N ILE A 72 -13.68 7.59 0.51
CA ILE A 72 -12.46 6.97 1.04
C ILE A 72 -12.81 5.99 2.16
N ILE A 73 -13.69 6.36 3.08
CA ILE A 73 -14.12 5.45 4.15
C ILE A 73 -14.85 4.24 3.56
N ASN A 74 -15.76 4.44 2.60
CA ASN A 74 -16.47 3.31 2.00
C ASN A 74 -15.51 2.37 1.24
N LEU A 75 -14.59 2.93 0.47
CA LEU A 75 -13.58 2.16 -0.26
C LEU A 75 -12.62 1.45 0.70
N GLY A 76 -12.19 2.14 1.75
CA GLY A 76 -11.39 1.59 2.83
C GLY A 76 -12.11 0.46 3.57
N LEU A 77 -13.42 0.58 3.78
CA LEU A 77 -14.24 -0.47 4.40
C LEU A 77 -14.36 -1.69 3.49
N ILE A 78 -14.61 -1.49 2.19
CA ILE A 78 -14.64 -2.60 1.22
C ILE A 78 -13.27 -3.29 1.17
N PHE A 79 -12.18 -2.52 1.12
CA PHE A 79 -10.83 -3.06 1.09
C PHE A 79 -10.50 -3.80 2.39
N ALA A 80 -10.85 -3.24 3.54
CA ALA A 80 -10.70 -3.89 4.84
C ALA A 80 -11.53 -5.17 4.93
N ALA A 81 -12.74 -5.19 4.38
CA ALA A 81 -13.58 -6.39 4.32
C ALA A 81 -12.92 -7.48 3.47
N ILE A 82 -12.33 -7.14 2.31
CA ILE A 82 -11.58 -8.09 1.48
C ILE A 82 -10.39 -8.67 2.24
N ILE A 83 -9.62 -7.82 2.92
CA ILE A 83 -8.48 -8.26 3.75
C ILE A 83 -8.96 -9.16 4.89
N ALA A 84 -10.05 -8.79 5.57
CA ALA A 84 -10.62 -9.59 6.65
C ALA A 84 -11.03 -10.98 6.15
N VAL A 85 -11.70 -11.06 4.99
CA VAL A 85 -12.04 -12.36 4.37
C VAL A 85 -10.77 -13.15 4.04
N ARG A 86 -9.75 -12.52 3.46
CA ARG A 86 -8.46 -13.18 3.17
C ARG A 86 -7.80 -13.70 4.43
N LEU A 87 -7.83 -12.94 5.52
CA LEU A 87 -7.28 -13.33 6.81
C LEU A 87 -8.07 -14.51 7.39
N LEU A 88 -9.41 -14.48 7.35
CA LEU A 88 -10.23 -15.61 7.77
C LEU A 88 -9.92 -16.87 6.97
N LEU A 89 -9.78 -16.76 5.65
CA LEU A 89 -9.41 -17.88 4.79
C LEU A 89 -8.02 -18.41 5.16
N ALA A 90 -7.04 -17.53 5.36
CA ALA A 90 -5.69 -17.93 5.77
C ALA A 90 -5.65 -18.61 7.15
N VAL A 91 -6.47 -18.15 8.10
CA VAL A 91 -6.63 -18.81 9.40
C VAL A 91 -7.27 -20.18 9.23
N LEU A 92 -8.31 -20.30 8.40
CA LEU A 92 -8.96 -21.57 8.13
C LEU A 92 -8.00 -22.57 7.46
N ASP A 93 -7.19 -22.08 6.52
CA ASP A 93 -6.15 -22.86 5.84
C ASP A 93 -5.09 -23.34 6.85
N ALA A 94 -4.60 -22.45 7.71
CA ALA A 94 -3.65 -22.79 8.77
C ALA A 94 -4.20 -23.77 9.80
N ILE A 95 -5.51 -23.72 10.10
CA ILE A 95 -6.17 -24.70 10.98
C ILE A 95 -6.22 -26.07 10.29
N ASN A 96 -6.49 -26.13 8.99
CA ASN A 96 -6.51 -27.39 8.23
C ASN A 96 -5.10 -27.99 8.09
N ASP A 97 -4.07 -27.16 7.95
CA ASP A 97 -2.67 -27.58 7.84
C ASP A 97 -2.08 -28.06 9.18
N VAL A 98 -2.68 -27.67 10.31
CA VAL A 98 -2.27 -28.11 11.64
C VAL A 98 -3.27 -29.15 12.18
N PRO A 99 -3.01 -30.46 12.01
CA PRO A 99 -3.97 -31.53 12.32
C PRO A 99 -4.42 -31.55 13.79
N LEU A 100 -3.64 -30.97 14.71
CA LEU A 100 -3.99 -30.91 16.14
C LEU A 100 -4.99 -29.79 16.47
N LEU A 101 -5.02 -28.69 15.71
CA LEU A 101 -5.91 -27.56 16.00
C LEU A 101 -7.38 -27.92 15.73
N TYR A 102 -7.64 -28.63 14.64
CA TYR A 102 -8.99 -29.12 14.32
C TYR A 102 -9.57 -29.94 15.47
N SER A 103 -8.87 -31.00 15.90
CA SER A 103 -9.30 -31.85 17.02
C SER A 103 -9.35 -31.10 18.35
N PHE A 104 -8.47 -30.12 18.58
CA PHE A 104 -8.50 -29.28 19.77
C PHE A 104 -9.75 -28.40 19.80
N PHE A 105 -10.09 -27.72 18.70
CA PHE A 105 -11.30 -26.90 18.62
C PHE A 105 -12.58 -27.75 18.73
N GLU A 106 -12.59 -28.95 18.16
CA GLU A 106 -13.71 -29.89 18.33
C GLU A 106 -13.89 -30.30 19.81
N LEU A 107 -12.80 -30.67 20.49
CA LEU A 107 -12.84 -31.04 21.90
C LEU A 107 -13.26 -29.85 22.79
N VAL A 108 -12.70 -28.67 22.55
CA VAL A 108 -13.08 -27.43 23.26
C VAL A 108 -14.54 -27.09 22.99
N GLY A 109 -15.00 -27.20 21.75
CA GLY A 109 -16.38 -26.94 21.35
C GLY A 109 -17.35 -27.90 22.04
N ILE A 110 -17.09 -29.20 22.00
CA ILE A 110 -17.91 -30.21 22.68
C ILE A 110 -17.88 -29.99 24.19
N GLY A 111 -16.71 -29.73 24.78
CA GLY A 111 -16.57 -29.47 26.21
C GLY A 111 -17.39 -28.25 26.65
N TYR A 112 -17.25 -27.14 25.93
CA TYR A 112 -17.97 -25.91 26.24
C TYR A 112 -19.47 -26.03 25.98
N ALA A 113 -19.88 -26.67 24.88
CA ALA A 113 -21.29 -26.92 24.57
C ALA A 113 -21.94 -27.81 25.63
N THR A 114 -21.28 -28.90 26.02
CA THR A 114 -21.77 -29.81 27.08
C THR A 114 -21.91 -29.07 28.40
N TRP A 115 -20.88 -28.31 28.80
CA TRP A 115 -20.91 -27.50 30.02
C TRP A 115 -22.02 -26.44 29.97
N PHE A 116 -22.18 -25.76 28.83
CA PHE A 116 -23.19 -24.73 28.63
C PHE A 116 -24.61 -25.30 28.72
N VAL A 117 -24.87 -26.42 28.05
CA VAL A 117 -26.17 -27.11 28.09
C VAL A 117 -26.48 -27.53 29.52
N PHE A 118 -25.55 -28.17 30.21
CA PHE A 118 -25.75 -28.61 31.59
C PHE A 118 -25.98 -27.43 32.55
N ARG A 119 -25.22 -26.35 32.39
CA ARG A 119 -25.20 -25.21 33.33
C ARG A 119 -26.33 -24.21 33.10
N TYR A 120 -26.73 -23.97 31.85
CA TYR A 120 -27.69 -22.91 31.49
C TYR A 120 -28.98 -23.45 30.93
N LEU A 121 -28.95 -24.59 30.23
CA LEU A 121 -30.17 -25.16 29.65
C LEU A 121 -30.85 -26.12 30.59
N LEU A 122 -30.19 -26.93 31.44
CA LEU A 122 -30.95 -27.90 32.25
C LEU A 122 -31.66 -27.27 33.46
N LYS A 123 -31.07 -26.23 34.06
CA LYS A 123 -31.53 -25.67 35.33
C LYS A 123 -32.45 -24.45 35.10
N THR A 124 -33.66 -24.50 35.66
CA THR A 124 -34.70 -23.47 35.44
C THR A 124 -34.25 -22.06 35.78
N SER A 125 -33.55 -21.87 36.91
CA SER A 125 -33.08 -20.55 37.32
C SER A 125 -32.05 -19.94 36.36
N THR A 126 -31.25 -20.78 35.69
CA THR A 126 -30.19 -20.32 34.79
C THR A 126 -30.70 -20.16 33.35
N ARG A 127 -31.79 -20.85 32.98
CA ARG A 127 -32.54 -20.55 31.74
C ARG A 127 -33.13 -19.13 31.77
N GLN A 128 -33.70 -18.72 32.90
CA GLN A 128 -34.29 -17.38 33.07
C GLN A 128 -33.21 -16.30 32.97
N GLU A 129 -32.10 -16.47 33.68
CA GLU A 129 -30.94 -15.58 33.61
C GLU A 129 -30.39 -15.44 32.17
N LEU A 130 -30.30 -16.55 31.44
CA LEU A 130 -29.85 -16.53 30.04
C LEU A 130 -30.83 -15.78 29.13
N ALA A 131 -32.14 -15.99 29.29
CA ALA A 131 -33.17 -15.30 28.51
C ALA A 131 -33.16 -13.78 28.74
N GLU A 132 -33.00 -13.35 30.00
CA GLU A 132 -32.84 -11.93 30.35
C GLU A 132 -31.59 -11.33 29.72
N LYS A 133 -30.44 -11.99 29.82
CA LYS A 133 -29.19 -11.52 29.19
C LYS A 133 -29.32 -11.39 27.66
N ILE A 134 -29.95 -12.36 27.00
CA ILE A 134 -30.20 -12.31 25.56
C ILE A 134 -31.13 -11.13 25.21
N SER A 135 -32.16 -10.89 26.02
CA SER A 135 -33.08 -9.76 25.83
C SER A 135 -32.35 -8.42 25.93
N LEU A 136 -31.49 -8.25 26.94
CA LEU A 136 -30.68 -7.05 27.13
C LEU A 136 -29.74 -6.79 25.94
N ILE A 137 -28.99 -7.80 25.51
CA ILE A 137 -28.09 -7.68 24.35
C ILE A 137 -28.87 -7.35 23.08
N ARG A 138 -30.04 -7.97 22.88
CA ARG A 138 -30.92 -7.67 21.74
C ARG A 138 -31.40 -6.22 21.79
N LYS A 139 -31.75 -5.72 22.97
CA LYS A 139 -32.18 -4.33 23.16
C LYS A 139 -31.05 -3.36 22.84
N ASP A 140 -29.83 -3.63 23.30
CA ASP A 140 -28.66 -2.78 23.06
C ASP A 140 -28.26 -2.74 21.57
N ILE A 141 -28.33 -3.87 20.86
CA ILE A 141 -27.92 -3.94 19.44
C ILE A 141 -29.03 -3.43 18.50
N LEU A 142 -30.30 -3.73 18.79
CA LEU A 142 -31.41 -3.38 17.90
C LEU A 142 -32.10 -2.06 18.28
N GLY A 143 -31.74 -1.44 19.41
CA GLY A 143 -32.27 -0.14 19.82
C GLY A 143 -33.79 -0.10 19.97
N ARG A 144 -34.46 -1.24 20.19
CA ARG A 144 -35.91 -1.26 20.44
C ARG A 144 -36.17 -0.79 21.86
N GLU A 145 -36.34 0.52 22.00
CA GLU A 145 -37.12 1.10 23.08
C GLU A 145 -38.58 0.75 22.80
N ASP A 146 -39.17 -0.03 23.69
CA ASP A 146 -40.59 -0.30 23.71
C ASP A 146 -41.28 1.04 24.01
N SER A 147 -41.69 1.78 22.97
CA SER A 147 -42.59 2.93 23.08
C SER A 147 -44.02 2.49 23.33
#